data_AF-A0A117JXD6-F1
#
_entry.id   AF-A0A117JXD6-F1
#
_cell.length_a   1.000
_cell.length_b   1.000
_cell.length_c   1.000
_cell.angle_alpha   90.00
_cell.angle_beta   90.00
_cell.angle_gamma   90.00
#
_symmetry.space_group_name_H-M   'P 1'
#
loop_
_entity.id
_entity.type
_entity.pdbx_description
1 polymer ?
#
loop_
_entity_poly.entity_id
_entity_poly.type
_entity_poly.pdbx_seq_one_letter_code
_entity_poly.pdbx_strand_id
1 'polypeptide(L)'
;MAAWYAALGETLWWVFSLDEHYRHHFGKAYEKHRDDDSHGQVILGLRFARNKVGHQLALLVADPSGRSVFDSAANTGFTLGQLVWCRSGDILGAEKQDDPQRRCYDRWLAENPVRYGIRHANYFFIRRRDRLDELFGF
;
A
#
# COMPACT_ATOMS: atom_id res chain seq x y z
N MET A 1 8.12 18.31 -7.00
CA MET A 1 7.39 17.14 -6.47
C MET A 1 7.83 16.96 -5.02
N ALA A 2 6.89 16.78 -4.09
CA ALA A 2 7.22 16.72 -2.66
C ALA A 2 8.04 15.46 -2.32
N ALA A 3 9.00 15.55 -1.41
CA ALA A 3 9.92 14.43 -1.08
C ALA A 3 9.20 13.15 -0.63
N TRP A 4 8.04 13.28 0.02
CA TRP A 4 7.21 12.14 0.43
C TRP A 4 6.69 11.34 -0.77
N TYR A 5 6.46 11.97 -1.93
CA TYR A 5 5.88 11.31 -3.10
C TYR A 5 6.85 10.30 -3.68
N ALA A 6 8.10 10.72 -3.90
CA ALA A 6 9.15 9.83 -4.37
C ALA A 6 9.41 8.71 -3.35
N ALA A 7 9.49 9.03 -2.06
CA ALA A 7 9.69 8.04 -1.00
C ALA A 7 8.55 7.01 -0.93
N LEU A 8 7.29 7.44 -1.04
CA LEU A 8 6.14 6.55 -1.05
C LEU A 8 6.11 5.69 -2.31
N GLY A 9 6.32 6.29 -3.48
CA GLY A 9 6.38 5.56 -4.75
C GLY A 9 7.43 4.46 -4.73
N GLU A 10 8.65 4.79 -4.29
CA GLU A 10 9.76 3.84 -4.14
C GLU A 10 9.44 2.75 -3.11
N THR A 11 8.85 3.10 -1.97
CA THR A 11 8.45 2.12 -0.95
C THR A 11 7.41 1.14 -1.50
N LEU A 12 6.39 1.62 -2.21
CA LEU A 12 5.37 0.78 -2.83
C LEU A 12 5.95 -0.10 -3.94
N TRP A 13 6.93 0.41 -4.68
CA TRP A 13 7.66 -0.35 -5.68
C TRP A 13 8.37 -1.55 -5.04
N TRP A 14 9.13 -1.35 -3.96
CA TRP A 14 9.83 -2.45 -3.28
C TRP A 14 8.89 -3.48 -2.66
N VAL A 15 7.81 -3.03 -2.01
CA VAL A 15 6.78 -3.94 -1.45
C VAL A 15 6.18 -4.80 -2.56
N PHE A 16 5.89 -4.21 -3.71
CA PHE A 16 5.35 -4.92 -4.87
C PHE A 16 6.34 -5.93 -5.45
N SER A 17 7.60 -5.54 -5.63
CA SER A 17 8.66 -6.43 -6.12
C SER A 17 8.84 -7.66 -5.24
N LEU A 18 8.77 -7.49 -3.91
CA LEU A 18 8.81 -8.61 -2.96
C LEU A 18 7.58 -9.53 -3.12
N ASP A 19 6.37 -8.96 -3.11
CA ASP A 19 5.13 -9.73 -3.30
C ASP A 19 5.14 -10.49 -4.64
N GLU A 20 5.64 -9.87 -5.70
CA GLU A 20 5.74 -10.48 -7.02
C GLU A 20 6.79 -11.59 -7.07
N HIS A 21 7.95 -11.40 -6.43
CA HIS A 21 8.97 -12.44 -6.27
C HIS A 21 8.38 -13.69 -5.58
N TYR A 22 7.79 -13.55 -4.40
CA TYR A 22 7.22 -14.70 -3.69
C TYR A 22 6.06 -15.37 -4.47
N ARG A 23 5.22 -14.59 -5.16
CA ARG A 23 4.18 -15.16 -6.05
C ARG A 23 4.78 -15.95 -7.20
N HIS A 24 5.84 -15.44 -7.82
CA HIS A 24 6.49 -16.09 -8.95
C HIS A 24 7.13 -17.44 -8.55
N HIS A 25 7.77 -17.49 -7.38
CA HIS A 25 8.48 -18.68 -6.92
C HIS A 25 7.58 -19.72 -6.22
N PHE A 26 6.56 -19.29 -5.49
CA PHE A 26 5.77 -20.17 -4.61
C PHE A 26 4.26 -20.21 -4.92
N GLY A 27 3.80 -19.38 -5.87
CA GLY A 27 2.45 -19.41 -6.41
C GLY A 27 1.35 -19.38 -5.33
N LYS A 28 0.40 -20.32 -5.46
CA LYS A 28 -0.79 -20.39 -4.60
C LYS A 28 -0.47 -20.62 -3.12
N ALA A 29 0.65 -21.27 -2.79
CA ALA A 29 1.04 -21.50 -1.40
C ALA A 29 1.37 -20.18 -0.70
N TYR A 30 2.15 -19.31 -1.36
CA TYR A 30 2.40 -17.96 -0.86
C TYR A 30 1.15 -17.09 -0.86
N GLU A 31 0.35 -17.11 -1.94
CA GLU A 31 -0.88 -16.32 -2.01
C GLU A 31 -1.83 -16.68 -0.86
N LYS A 32 -2.00 -17.98 -0.57
CA LYS A 32 -2.79 -18.43 0.57
C LYS A 32 -2.21 -17.94 1.90
N HIS A 33 -0.90 -18.09 2.11
CA HIS A 33 -0.25 -17.65 3.34
C HIS A 33 -0.41 -16.14 3.58
N ARG A 34 -0.21 -15.34 2.53
CA ARG A 34 -0.41 -13.89 2.56
C ARG A 34 -1.86 -13.53 2.84
N ASP A 35 -2.81 -14.19 2.19
CA ASP A 35 -4.23 -13.85 2.28
C ASP A 35 -4.86 -14.30 3.61
N ASP A 36 -4.29 -15.32 4.26
CA ASP A 36 -4.68 -15.76 5.62
C ASP A 36 -4.06 -14.88 6.73
N ASP A 37 -3.03 -14.09 6.42
CA ASP A 37 -2.35 -13.23 7.39
C ASP A 37 -2.87 -11.78 7.33
N SER A 38 -3.16 -11.19 8.50
CA SER A 38 -3.70 -9.83 8.56
C SER A 38 -2.73 -8.76 8.06
N HIS A 39 -1.40 -8.97 8.16
CA HIS A 39 -0.42 -8.08 7.55
C HIS A 39 -0.24 -8.37 6.05
N GLY A 40 -0.35 -9.63 5.64
CA GLY A 40 -0.35 -10.04 4.24
C GLY A 40 -1.52 -9.44 3.45
N GLN A 41 -2.71 -9.38 4.04
CA GLN A 41 -3.87 -8.70 3.45
C GLN A 41 -3.64 -7.19 3.22
N VAL A 42 -2.79 -6.54 4.03
CA VAL A 42 -2.42 -5.14 3.78
C VAL A 42 -1.60 -5.01 2.49
N ILE A 43 -0.80 -6.01 2.12
CA ILE A 43 -0.04 -6.02 0.87
C ILE A 43 -0.96 -5.96 -0.34
N LEU A 44 -2.10 -6.67 -0.29
CA LEU A 44 -3.13 -6.58 -1.34
C LEU A 44 -3.67 -5.15 -1.48
N GLY A 45 -3.94 -4.47 -0.36
CA GLY A 45 -4.35 -3.06 -0.38
C GLY A 45 -3.25 -2.16 -0.95
N LEU A 46 -1.99 -2.38 -0.59
CA LEU A 46 -0.87 -1.61 -1.12
C LEU A 46 -0.66 -1.85 -2.62
N ARG A 47 -0.99 -3.04 -3.12
CA ARG A 47 -0.98 -3.37 -4.56
C ARG A 47 -2.05 -2.56 -5.32
N PHE A 48 -3.25 -2.39 -4.75
CA PHE A 48 -4.26 -1.48 -5.29
C PHE A 48 -3.71 -0.05 -5.38
N ALA A 49 -3.09 0.45 -4.30
CA ALA A 49 -2.49 1.78 -4.29
C ALA A 49 -1.37 1.91 -5.34
N ARG A 50 -0.52 0.87 -5.48
CA ARG A 50 0.56 0.81 -6.48
C ARG A 50 0.03 0.86 -7.91
N ASN A 51 -1.06 0.15 -8.22
CA ASN A 51 -1.65 0.18 -9.56
C ASN A 51 -2.15 1.58 -9.96
N LYS A 52 -2.17 2.52 -9.02
CA LYS A 52 -2.52 3.92 -9.18
C LYS A 52 -1.31 4.86 -9.02
N VAL A 53 -0.08 4.35 -8.76
CA VAL A 53 1.16 5.11 -8.47
C VAL A 53 1.62 6.05 -9.59
N GLY A 54 0.99 6.01 -10.76
CA GLY A 54 1.13 7.05 -11.80
C GLY A 54 0.48 8.39 -11.40
N HIS A 55 -0.26 9.03 -12.30
CA HIS A 55 -0.91 10.33 -12.03
C HIS A 55 -1.89 10.34 -10.84
N GLN A 56 -2.30 9.17 -10.34
CA GLN A 56 -3.34 9.03 -9.32
C GLN A 56 -2.79 8.84 -7.90
N LEU A 57 -1.48 8.66 -7.68
CA LEU A 57 -0.94 8.44 -6.34
C LEU A 57 -1.23 9.60 -5.39
N ALA A 58 -1.07 10.83 -5.89
CA ALA A 58 -1.34 12.01 -5.09
C ALA A 58 -2.85 12.22 -4.85
N LEU A 59 -3.72 11.54 -5.61
CA LEU A 59 -5.16 11.50 -5.35
C LEU A 59 -5.52 10.44 -4.30
N LEU A 60 -4.62 9.51 -4.02
CA LEU A 60 -4.80 8.47 -2.99
C LEU A 60 -4.44 8.92 -1.59
N VAL A 61 -3.86 10.11 -1.44
CA VAL A 61 -3.43 10.62 -0.14
C VAL A 61 -3.97 12.01 0.12
N ALA A 62 -4.37 12.23 1.36
CA ALA A 62 -4.83 13.50 1.88
C ALA A 62 -3.94 13.95 3.03
N ASP A 63 -4.02 15.24 3.35
CA ASP A 63 -3.49 15.77 4.60
C ASP A 63 -4.28 15.20 5.82
N PRO A 64 -3.79 15.39 7.06
CA PRO A 64 -4.50 14.93 8.26
C PRO A 64 -5.93 15.47 8.42
N SER A 65 -6.28 16.57 7.74
CA SER A 65 -7.62 17.16 7.75
C SER A 65 -8.53 16.62 6.62
N GLY A 66 -8.05 15.67 5.83
CA GLY A 66 -8.79 15.06 4.72
C GLY A 66 -8.80 15.90 3.44
N ARG A 67 -7.98 16.97 3.36
CA ARG A 67 -7.87 17.78 2.15
C ARG A 67 -6.86 17.21 1.18
N SER A 68 -7.13 17.42 -0.10
CA SER A 68 -6.19 17.10 -1.18
C SER A 68 -4.83 17.74 -0.89
N VAL A 69 -3.77 16.97 -1.09
CA VAL A 69 -2.40 17.48 -1.00
C VAL A 69 -2.09 18.55 -2.04
N PHE A 70 -2.94 18.70 -3.07
CA PHE A 70 -2.85 19.76 -4.08
C PHE A 70 -3.59 21.05 -3.71
N ASP A 71 -4.62 20.96 -2.86
CA ASP A 71 -5.42 22.11 -2.43
C ASP A 71 -4.82 22.81 -1.20
N SER A 72 -3.90 22.12 -0.51
CA SER A 72 -3.15 22.72 0.58
C SER A 72 -2.22 23.80 0.00
N ALA A 73 -2.63 25.06 0.13
CA ALA A 73 -1.83 26.26 -0.19
C ALA A 73 -0.42 26.24 0.44
N ALA A 74 -0.20 25.40 1.45
CA ALA A 74 1.10 25.00 1.97
C ALA A 74 1.60 23.72 1.27
N ASN A 75 2.19 23.86 0.10
CA ASN A 75 2.75 22.75 -0.69
C ASN A 75 4.05 22.13 -0.08
N THR A 76 4.35 22.31 1.21
CA THR A 76 5.73 22.21 1.72
C THR A 76 5.87 21.84 3.21
N GLY A 77 5.12 20.86 3.74
CA GLY A 77 5.35 20.46 5.15
C GLY A 77 5.00 19.04 5.58
N PHE A 78 4.22 18.30 4.79
CA PHE A 78 3.77 16.98 5.24
C PHE A 78 4.85 15.93 5.03
N THR A 79 5.19 15.25 6.11
CA THR A 79 5.96 14.02 6.10
C THR A 79 5.05 12.87 5.67
N LEU A 80 5.66 11.79 5.15
CA LEU A 80 4.95 10.55 4.83
C LEU A 80 4.13 10.01 6.01
N GLY A 81 4.60 10.25 7.23
CA GLY A 81 3.91 9.82 8.46
C GLY A 81 2.64 10.60 8.77
N GLN A 82 2.43 11.77 8.17
CA GLN A 82 1.25 12.62 8.40
C GLN A 82 0.15 12.39 7.35
N LEU A 83 0.49 11.83 6.19
CA LEU A 83 -0.48 11.57 5.14
C LEU A 83 -1.44 10.46 5.52
N VAL A 84 -2.67 10.55 5.02
CA VAL A 84 -3.74 9.57 5.22
C VAL A 84 -4.17 9.04 3.85
N TRP A 85 -4.47 7.75 3.75
CA TRP A 85 -5.03 7.17 2.53
C TRP A 85 -6.49 7.61 2.34
N CYS A 86 -6.84 8.05 1.13
CA CYS A 86 -8.22 8.36 0.76
C CYS A 86 -9.10 7.10 0.69
N ARG A 87 -10.43 7.24 0.65
CA ARG A 87 -11.31 6.10 0.34
C ARG A 87 -11.20 5.75 -1.14
N SER A 88 -11.35 4.48 -1.48
CA SER A 88 -11.26 4.09 -2.90
C SER A 88 -12.35 4.71 -3.78
N GLY A 89 -13.52 5.01 -3.20
CA GLY A 89 -14.64 5.66 -3.89
C GLY A 89 -14.42 7.13 -4.23
N ASP A 90 -13.47 7.79 -3.56
CA ASP A 90 -13.16 9.21 -3.77
C ASP A 90 -12.12 9.39 -4.90
N ILE A 91 -11.58 8.30 -5.42
CA ILE A 91 -10.57 8.31 -6.50
C ILE A 91 -11.28 8.37 -7.85
N LEU A 92 -10.99 9.40 -8.63
CA LEU A 92 -11.48 9.54 -10.00
C LEU A 92 -11.05 8.34 -10.87
N GLY A 93 -12.01 7.69 -11.51
CA GLY A 93 -11.76 6.56 -12.41
C GLY A 93 -11.51 5.21 -11.72
N ALA A 94 -11.87 5.06 -10.44
CA ALA A 94 -11.98 3.74 -9.83
C ALA A 94 -13.19 3.00 -10.43
N GLU A 95 -12.95 2.09 -11.37
CA GLU A 95 -13.99 1.20 -11.86
C GLU A 95 -14.60 0.39 -10.70
N LYS A 96 -15.92 0.20 -10.72
CA LYS A 96 -16.68 -0.50 -9.67
C LYS A 96 -16.49 -2.02 -9.71
N GLN A 97 -15.39 -2.52 -10.28
CA GLN A 97 -15.16 -3.95 -10.34
C GLN A 97 -14.80 -4.47 -8.93
N ASP A 98 -15.37 -5.60 -8.57
CA ASP A 98 -15.16 -6.24 -7.26
C ASP A 98 -13.78 -6.89 -7.19
N ASP A 99 -12.77 -6.07 -6.94
CA ASP A 99 -11.36 -6.46 -6.85
C ASP A 99 -10.96 -6.76 -5.39
N PRO A 100 -10.45 -7.98 -5.08
CA PRO A 100 -9.89 -8.30 -3.77
C PRO A 100 -8.88 -7.27 -3.24
N GLN A 101 -8.07 -6.67 -4.11
CA GLN A 101 -7.09 -5.64 -3.71
C GLN A 101 -7.79 -4.37 -3.23
N ARG A 102 -8.86 -3.95 -3.93
CA ARG A 102 -9.69 -2.82 -3.52
C ARG A 102 -10.39 -3.08 -2.18
N ARG A 103 -10.97 -4.27 -1.98
CA ARG A 103 -11.58 -4.63 -0.68
C ARG A 103 -10.57 -4.60 0.46
N CYS A 104 -9.35 -5.09 0.22
CA CYS A 104 -8.27 -5.01 1.21
C CYS A 104 -7.82 -3.56 1.44
N TYR A 105 -7.76 -2.73 0.40
CA TYR A 105 -7.47 -1.31 0.53
C TYR A 105 -8.51 -0.61 1.40
N ASP A 106 -9.80 -0.75 1.10
CA ASP A 106 -10.87 -0.11 1.86
C ASP A 106 -10.93 -0.61 3.31
N ARG A 107 -10.65 -1.90 3.54
CA ARG A 107 -10.66 -2.49 4.87
C ARG A 107 -9.49 -2.06 5.74
N TRP A 108 -8.29 -1.98 5.17
CA TRP A 108 -7.05 -1.88 5.95
C TRP A 108 -6.28 -0.58 5.76
N LEU A 109 -6.43 0.11 4.64
CA LEU A 109 -5.64 1.28 4.31
C LEU A 109 -6.47 2.56 4.29
N ALA A 110 -7.65 2.56 3.68
CA ALA A 110 -8.50 3.75 3.59
C ALA A 110 -8.68 4.38 4.97
N GLU A 111 -8.59 5.71 5.01
CA GLU A 111 -8.70 6.55 6.21
C GLU A 111 -7.63 6.28 7.28
N ASN A 112 -6.68 5.37 7.03
CA ASN A 112 -5.55 5.13 7.91
C ASN A 112 -4.32 5.95 7.47
N PRO A 113 -3.45 6.33 8.42
CA PRO A 113 -2.18 6.98 8.09
C PRO A 113 -1.34 6.12 7.14
N VAL A 114 -0.64 6.72 6.18
CA VAL A 114 0.20 6.00 5.21
C VAL A 114 1.22 5.08 5.89
N ARG A 115 1.80 5.55 7.00
CA ARG A 115 2.71 4.78 7.86
C ARG A 115 2.13 3.44 8.35
N TYR A 116 0.81 3.30 8.46
CA TYR A 116 0.15 2.05 8.85
C TYR A 116 0.44 0.95 7.83
N GLY A 117 0.15 1.22 6.55
CA GLY A 117 0.40 0.26 5.48
C GLY A 117 1.86 -0.14 5.37
N ILE A 118 2.76 0.83 5.43
CA ILE A 118 4.22 0.60 5.36
C ILE A 118 4.69 -0.26 6.54
N ARG A 119 4.19 -0.01 7.76
CA ARG A 119 4.55 -0.81 8.94
C ARG A 119 4.11 -2.26 8.79
N HIS A 120 2.91 -2.50 8.26
CA HIS A 120 2.41 -3.86 8.05
C HIS A 120 3.23 -4.59 6.98
N ALA A 121 3.61 -3.89 5.90
CA ALA A 121 4.50 -4.47 4.89
C ALA A 121 5.90 -4.78 5.43
N ASN A 122 6.47 -3.89 6.23
CA ASN A 122 7.73 -4.15 6.93
C ASN A 122 7.61 -5.36 7.87
N TYR A 123 6.50 -5.48 8.59
CA TYR A 123 6.30 -6.60 9.50
C TYR A 123 6.18 -7.93 8.77
N PHE A 124 5.43 -7.95 7.66
CA PHE A 124 5.23 -9.15 6.84
C PHE A 124 6.53 -9.59 6.15
N PHE A 125 7.19 -8.70 5.39
CA PHE A 125 8.34 -9.10 4.57
C PHE A 125 9.69 -9.08 5.29
N ILE A 126 9.90 -8.19 6.26
CA ILE A 126 11.22 -7.96 6.87
C ILE A 126 11.29 -8.59 8.26
N ARG A 127 10.35 -8.26 9.15
CA ARG A 127 10.41 -8.75 10.54
C ARG A 127 10.02 -10.22 10.69
N ARG A 128 9.30 -10.77 9.71
CA ARG A 128 8.96 -12.20 9.63
C ARG A 128 9.73 -12.89 8.51
N ARG A 129 10.84 -12.32 8.05
CA ARG A 129 11.65 -12.89 6.98
C ARG A 129 12.07 -14.31 7.30
N ASP A 130 12.63 -14.57 8.47
CA ASP A 130 13.08 -15.93 8.85
C ASP A 130 11.94 -16.96 8.73
N ARG A 131 10.72 -16.58 9.13
CA ARG A 131 9.54 -17.43 8.99
C ARG A 131 9.13 -17.63 7.52
N LEU A 132 9.25 -16.61 6.69
CA LEU A 132 9.01 -16.75 5.25
C LEU A 132 10.06 -17.65 4.60
N ASP A 133 11.32 -17.49 4.98
CA ASP A 133 12.45 -18.30 4.52
C ASP A 133 12.29 -19.77 4.96
N GLU A 134 11.80 -20.04 6.17
CA GLU A 134 11.43 -21.39 6.63
C GLU A 134 10.27 -22.00 5.84
N LEU A 135 9.23 -21.21 5.55
CA LEU A 135 8.01 -21.70 4.89
C LEU A 135 8.19 -21.94 3.40
N PHE A 136 9.01 -21.12 2.75
CA PHE A 136 9.11 -21.09 1.30
C PHE A 136 10.50 -21.44 0.79
N GLY A 137 11.52 -21.44 1.64
CA GLY A 137 12.86 -21.87 1.27
C GLY A 137 13.58 -20.85 0.37
N PHE A 138 14.72 -20.39 0.86
CA PHE A 138 15.84 -20.04 -0.02
C PHE A 138 16.83 -21.21 -0.02
#